data_AF-X1JN86-F1
#
_entry.id   AF-X1JN86-F1
#
_cell.length_a   1.000
_cell.length_b   1.000
_cell.length_c   1.000
_cell.angle_alpha   90.00
_cell.angle_beta   90.00
_cell.angle_gamma   90.00
#
_symmetry.space_group_name_H-M   'P 1'
#
loop_
_entity.id
_entity.type
_entity.pdbx_description
1 polymer ?
#
loop_
_entity_poly.entity_id
_entity_poly.type
_entity_poly.pdbx_seq_one_letter_code
_entity_poly.pdbx_strand_id
1 'polypeptide(L)'
;MEYLKFFGIGILGGAVAGLLGIGGGVLIIPILLYITSVEVKAATAISVVQTFFASSFGTLFNHLQKTINFRYALIFGLSSTVTYFFSIFFLVSLYTLHRHHYCISDSR
;
A
#
# COMPACT_ATOMS: atom_id res chain seq x y z
N MET A 1 18.34 -13.34 -14.91
CA MET A 1 18.86 -12.60 -13.74
C MET A 1 17.80 -11.72 -13.06
N GLU A 2 16.69 -11.38 -13.71
CA GLU A 2 15.68 -10.48 -13.13
C GLU A 2 14.83 -11.11 -12.01
N TYR A 3 14.54 -12.41 -12.09
CA TYR A 3 13.83 -13.14 -11.03
C TYR A 3 14.51 -13.06 -9.65
N LEU A 4 15.85 -13.01 -9.63
CA LEU A 4 16.62 -12.89 -8.39
C LEU A 4 16.42 -11.52 -7.73
N LYS A 5 16.25 -10.46 -8.54
CA LYS A 5 15.95 -9.11 -8.04
C LYS A 5 14.57 -9.07 -7.39
N PHE A 6 13.56 -9.63 -8.03
CA PHE A 6 12.20 -9.71 -7.47
C PHE A 6 12.17 -10.49 -6.15
N PHE A 7 12.89 -11.61 -6.09
CA PHE A 7 12.99 -12.42 -4.87
C PHE A 7 13.67 -11.65 -3.73
N GLY A 8 14.79 -10.96 -4.00
CA GLY A 8 15.49 -10.14 -3.01
C GLY A 8 14.66 -8.97 -2.48
N ILE A 9 13.94 -8.28 -3.37
CA ILE A 9 13.03 -7.18 -2.99
C ILE A 9 11.85 -7.72 -2.16
N GLY A 10 11.33 -8.91 -2.50
CA GLY A 10 10.26 -9.55 -1.75
C GLY A 10 10.68 -9.86 -0.30
N ILE A 11 11.88 -10.42 -0.11
CA ILE A 11 12.41 -10.73 1.22
C ILE A 11 12.70 -9.46 2.02
N LEU A 12 13.48 -8.53 1.46
CA LEU A 12 13.84 -7.29 2.16
C LEU A 12 12.61 -6.43 2.41
N GLY A 13 11.75 -6.27 1.40
CA GLY A 13 10.50 -5.52 1.51
C GLY A 13 9.55 -6.14 2.52
N GLY A 14 9.42 -7.48 2.55
CA GLY A 14 8.60 -8.19 3.53
C GLY A 14 9.14 -8.06 4.96
N ALA A 15 10.45 -8.19 5.15
CA ALA A 15 11.10 -8.03 6.45
C ALA A 15 10.91 -6.61 7.01
N VAL A 16 11.17 -5.59 6.19
CA VAL A 16 10.98 -4.18 6.55
C VAL A 16 9.50 -3.87 6.81
N ALA A 17 8.59 -4.42 5.98
CA ALA A 17 7.15 -4.27 6.17
C ALA A 17 6.67 -4.87 7.50
N GLY A 18 7.16 -6.06 7.87
CA GLY A 18 6.85 -6.71 9.13
C GLY A 18 7.42 -5.97 10.34
N LEU A 19 8.64 -5.43 10.23
CA LEU A 19 9.28 -4.63 11.29
C LEU A 19 8.58 -3.28 11.52
N LEU A 20 8.20 -2.59 10.45
CA LEU A 20 7.54 -1.28 10.53
C LEU A 20 6.06 -1.40 10.93
N GLY A 21 5.42 -2.53 10.62
CA GLY A 21 3.99 -2.74 10.90
C GLY A 21 3.03 -1.93 10.03
N ILE A 22 3.53 -1.22 8.99
CA ILE A 22 2.75 -0.34 8.11
C ILE A 22 2.17 -1.11 6.89
N GLY A 23 2.54 -2.38 6.71
CA GLY A 23 2.06 -3.20 5.59
C GLY A 23 2.89 -3.09 4.30
N GLY A 24 4.01 -2.36 4.28
CA GLY A 24 5.03 -2.46 3.21
C GLY A 24 4.73 -1.76 1.87
N GLY A 25 3.46 -1.61 1.48
CA GLY A 25 3.08 -1.07 0.16
C GLY A 25 3.67 0.31 -0.17
N VAL A 26 3.82 1.19 0.82
CA VAL A 26 4.41 2.54 0.65
C VAL A 26 5.87 2.48 0.20
N LEU A 27 6.64 1.49 0.65
CA LEU A 27 8.06 1.34 0.31
C LEU A 27 8.26 0.49 -0.95
N ILE A 28 7.44 -0.55 -1.12
CA ILE A 28 7.60 -1.53 -2.20
C ILE A 28 7.33 -0.93 -3.57
N ILE A 29 6.34 -0.06 -3.73
CA ILE A 29 6.03 0.56 -5.03
C ILE A 29 7.23 1.35 -5.59
N PRO A 30 7.82 2.34 -4.88
CA PRO A 30 8.95 3.09 -5.39
C PRO A 30 10.20 2.20 -5.56
N ILE A 31 10.42 1.23 -4.68
CA ILE A 31 11.54 0.28 -4.80
C ILE A 31 11.42 -0.56 -6.07
N LEU A 32 10.22 -1.07 -6.38
CA LEU A 32 10.00 -1.83 -7.61
C LEU A 32 10.25 -0.95 -8.83
N LEU A 33 9.70 0.27 -8.86
CA LEU A 33 9.86 1.19 -9.99
C LEU A 33 11.32 1.59 -10.23
N TYR A 34 12.10 1.76 -9.16
CA TYR A 34 13.50 2.19 -9.26
C TYR A 34 14.44 1.06 -9.67
N ILE A 35 14.18 -0.17 -9.21
CA ILE A 35 15.07 -1.31 -9.44
C ILE A 35 14.68 -2.09 -10.72
N THR A 36 13.38 -2.14 -11.00
CA THR A 36 12.84 -2.85 -12.14
C THR A 36 11.94 -1.87 -12.88
N SER A 37 12.38 -1.43 -14.07
CA SER A 37 11.67 -0.51 -14.96
C SER A 37 10.41 -1.14 -15.56
N VAL A 38 9.51 -1.60 -14.68
CA VAL A 38 8.23 -2.24 -14.94
C VAL A 38 7.17 -1.17 -14.98
N GLU A 39 6.14 -1.40 -15.79
CA GLU A 39 4.99 -0.51 -15.87
C GLU A 39 4.37 -0.28 -14.47
N VAL A 40 4.03 0.98 -14.17
CA VAL A 40 3.44 1.42 -12.89
C VAL A 40 2.20 0.59 -12.53
N LYS A 41 1.44 0.17 -13.53
CA LYS A 41 0.25 -0.66 -13.34
C LYS A 41 0.58 -2.07 -12.82
N ALA A 42 1.66 -2.68 -13.29
CA ALA A 42 2.09 -3.99 -12.80
C ALA A 42 2.77 -3.88 -11.42
N ALA A 43 3.58 -2.84 -11.19
CA ALA A 43 4.23 -2.60 -9.90
C ALA A 43 3.21 -2.42 -8.76
N THR A 44 2.14 -1.66 -9.01
CA THR A 44 1.05 -1.48 -8.04
C THR A 44 0.33 -2.78 -7.73
N ALA A 45 0.00 -3.60 -8.73
CA ALA A 45 -0.63 -4.91 -8.53
C ALA A 45 0.23 -5.84 -7.64
N ILE A 46 1.54 -5.93 -7.93
CA ILE A 46 2.47 -6.77 -7.14
C ILE A 46 2.53 -6.29 -5.69
N SER A 47 2.58 -4.97 -5.47
CA SER A 47 2.67 -4.38 -4.12
C SER A 47 1.47 -4.71 -3.25
N VAL A 48 0.26 -4.74 -3.81
CA VAL A 48 -0.98 -5.03 -3.07
C VAL A 48 -1.01 -6.49 -2.63
N VAL A 49 -0.66 -7.42 -3.53
CA VAL A 49 -0.57 -8.85 -3.20
C VAL A 49 0.49 -9.08 -2.11
N GLN A 50 1.66 -8.47 -2.26
CA GLN A 50 2.73 -8.57 -1.26
C GLN A 50 2.29 -8.02 0.10
N THR A 51 1.69 -6.83 0.13
CA THR A 51 1.20 -6.16 1.34
C THR A 51 0.15 -7.00 2.06
N PHE A 52 -0.74 -7.64 1.29
CA PHE A 52 -1.76 -8.52 1.83
C PHE A 52 -1.14 -9.69 2.59
N PHE A 53 -0.23 -10.45 1.96
CA PHE A 53 0.46 -11.55 2.62
C PHE A 53 1.29 -11.09 3.82
N ALA A 54 2.08 -10.02 3.66
CA ALA A 54 2.91 -9.49 4.74
C ALA A 54 2.08 -9.08 5.96
N SER A 55 0.94 -8.43 5.76
CA SER A 55 0.04 -8.00 6.84
C SER A 55 -0.67 -9.18 7.50
N SER A 56 -1.08 -10.20 6.73
CA SER A 56 -1.64 -11.44 7.27
C SER A 56 -0.64 -12.17 8.17
N PHE A 57 0.60 -12.35 7.72
CA PHE A 57 1.65 -12.98 8.52
C PHE A 57 2.03 -12.13 9.75
N GLY A 58 2.14 -10.81 9.59
CA GLY A 58 2.41 -9.90 10.71
C GLY A 58 1.31 -9.97 11.79
N THR A 59 0.06 -10.02 11.37
CA THR A 59 -1.09 -10.18 12.28
C THR A 59 -1.07 -11.54 12.97
N LEU A 60 -0.79 -12.62 12.23
CA LEU A 60 -0.71 -13.97 12.78
C LEU A 60 0.42 -14.09 13.81
N PHE A 61 1.60 -13.54 13.51
CA PHE A 61 2.74 -13.54 14.42
C PHE A 61 2.47 -12.76 15.70
N ASN A 62 1.82 -11.60 15.56
CA ASN A 62 1.42 -10.80 16.72
C ASN A 62 0.32 -11.50 17.55
N HIS A 63 -0.58 -12.26 16.90
CA HIS A 63 -1.60 -13.05 17.59
C HIS A 63 -0.98 -14.18 18.43
N LEU A 64 0.06 -14.83 17.90
CA LEU A 64 0.82 -15.87 18.61
C LEU A 64 1.50 -15.34 19.88
N GLN A 65 1.88 -14.06 19.93
CA GLN A 65 2.45 -13.44 21.13
C GLN A 65 1.42 -13.11 22.22
N LYS A 66 0.12 -13.39 22.02
CA LYS A 66 -0.98 -13.20 22.99
C LYS A 66 -1.14 -11.79 23.57
N THR A 67 -0.53 -10.78 22.97
CA THR A 67 -0.61 -9.37 23.39
C THR A 67 -1.73 -8.58 22.70
N ILE A 68 -2.50 -9.22 21.81
CA ILE A 68 -3.52 -8.52 21.01
C ILE A 68 -4.84 -8.39 21.76
N ASN A 69 -5.15 -7.15 22.12
CA ASN A 69 -6.48 -6.74 22.52
C ASN A 69 -7.36 -6.53 21.28
N PHE A 70 -8.23 -7.50 20.99
CA PHE A 70 -9.13 -7.50 19.83
C PHE A 70 -9.99 -6.23 19.71
N ARG A 71 -10.32 -5.60 20.85
CA ARG A 71 -11.08 -4.34 20.90
C ARG A 71 -10.34 -3.20 20.19
N TYR A 72 -9.04 -3.01 20.44
CA TYR A 72 -8.28 -1.95 19.78
C TYR A 72 -8.07 -2.25 18.29
N ALA A 73 -7.85 -3.51 17.93
CA ALA A 73 -7.73 -3.91 16.53
C ALA A 73 -9.02 -3.61 15.73
N LEU A 74 -10.19 -3.86 16.33
CA LEU A 74 -11.48 -3.62 15.68
C LEU A 74 -11.82 -2.13 15.59
N ILE A 75 -11.56 -1.35 16.64
CA ILE A 75 -11.74 0.12 16.62
C ILE A 75 -10.81 0.75 15.57
N PHE A 76 -9.56 0.30 15.50
CA PHE A 76 -8.58 0.80 14.52
C PHE A 76 -8.94 0.39 13.09
N GLY A 77 -9.39 -0.85 12.88
CA GLY A 77 -9.82 -1.34 11.57
C GLY A 77 -11.05 -0.61 11.03
N LEU A 78 -12.06 -0.37 11.87
CA LEU A 78 -13.26 0.37 11.45
C LEU A 78 -12.95 1.85 11.17
N SER A 79 -12.22 2.51 12.07
CA SER A 79 -11.87 3.93 11.89
C SER A 79 -11.00 4.18 10.66
N SER A 80 -10.03 3.30 10.40
CA SER A 80 -9.20 3.38 9.19
C SER A 80 -10.02 3.17 7.92
N THR A 81 -10.90 2.17 7.87
CA THR A 81 -11.74 1.92 6.68
C THR A 81 -12.62 3.13 6.33
N VAL A 82 -13.26 3.75 7.33
CA VAL A 82 -14.08 4.96 7.12
C VAL A 82 -13.23 6.13 6.63
N THR A 83 -12.06 6.33 7.24
CA THR A 83 -11.13 7.42 6.88
C THR A 83 -10.61 7.25 5.46
N TYR A 84 -10.21 6.05 5.06
CA TYR A 84 -9.72 5.77 3.70
C TYR A 84 -10.80 5.98 2.65
N PHE A 85 -12.03 5.52 2.91
CA PHE A 85 -13.14 5.71 1.99
C PHE A 85 -13.45 7.19 1.76
N PHE A 86 -13.54 7.98 2.84
CA PHE A 86 -13.77 9.41 2.75
C PHE A 86 -12.62 10.16 2.07
N SER A 87 -11.37 9.79 2.38
CA SER A 87 -10.17 10.38 1.78
C SER A 87 -10.08 10.14 0.27
N ILE A 88 -10.33 8.90 -0.18
CA ILE A 88 -10.31 8.54 -1.60
C ILE A 88 -11.46 9.26 -2.34
N PHE A 89 -12.65 9.31 -1.75
CA PHE A 89 -13.77 10.04 -2.34
C PHE A 89 -13.45 11.53 -2.52
N PHE A 90 -12.89 12.16 -1.48
CA PHE A 90 -12.51 13.58 -1.52
C PHE A 90 -11.38 13.85 -2.53
N LEU A 91 -10.36 12.99 -2.60
CA LEU A 91 -9.27 13.10 -3.58
C LEU A 91 -9.77 12.93 -5.01
N VAL A 92 -10.63 11.94 -5.28
CA VAL A 92 -11.22 11.74 -6.61
C VAL A 92 -12.11 12.92 -7.00
N SER A 93 -12.88 13.46 -6.05
CA SER A 93 -13.70 14.65 -6.26
C SER A 93 -12.84 15.88 -6.61
N LEU A 94 -11.78 16.15 -5.85
CA LEU A 94 -10.83 17.23 -6.13
C LEU A 94 -10.08 17.04 -7.45
N TYR A 95 -9.61 15.82 -7.74
CA TYR A 95 -8.90 15.52 -8.98
C TYR A 95 -9.80 15.73 -10.21
N THR A 96 -11.07 15.37 -10.11
CA THR A 96 -12.07 15.57 -11.17
C THR A 96 -12.36 17.07 -11.39
N LEU A 97 -12.49 17.86 -10.31
CA LEU A 97 -12.65 19.31 -10.40
C LEU A 97 -11.43 20.00 -11.01
N HIS A 98 -10.22 19.63 -10.58
CA HIS A 98 -8.99 20.23 -11.11
C HIS A 98 -8.76 19.88 -12.59
N ARG A 99 -9.06 18.65 -13.01
CA ARG A 99 -8.99 18.26 -14.43
C ARG A 99 -9.98 19.07 -15.27
N HIS A 100 -11.17 19.37 -14.74
CA HIS A 100 -12.14 20.24 -15.40
C HIS A 100 -11.62 21.68 -15.59
N HIS A 101 -10.95 22.26 -14.59
CA HIS A 101 -10.36 23.59 -14.72
C HIS A 101 -9.17 23.65 -15.69
N TYR A 102 -8.35 22.58 -15.77
CA TYR A 102 -7.21 22.52 -16.68
C TYR A 102 -7.64 22.49 -18.16
N CYS A 103 -8.69 21.72 -18.51
CA CYS A 103 -9.21 21.67 -19.89
C CYS A 103 -9.77 23.02 -20.38
N ILE A 104 -10.24 23.89 -19.48
CA ILE A 104 -10.79 25.20 -19.86
C ILE A 104 -9.67 26.23 -20.13
N SER A 105 -8.50 26.06 -19.50
CA SER A 105 -7.36 26.97 -19.69
C SER A 105 -6.49 26.63 -20.91
N ASP A 106 -6.47 25.37 -21.36
CA ASP A 106 -5.66 24.89 -22.49
C ASP A 106 -6.28 25.21 -23.88
N SER A 107 -7.55 25.65 -23.91
CA SER A 107 -8.28 25.97 -25.15
C SER A 107 -8.18 27.45 -25.58
N ARG A 108 -7.32 28.26 -24.94
CA ARG A 108 -7.10 29.67 -25.31
C ARG A 108 -5.67 29.94 -25.77
#